data_AF-A0A3C2B1E9-F1
#
_entry.id   AF-A0A3C2B1E9-F1
#
_cell.length_a   1.000
_cell.length_b   1.000
_cell.length_c   1.000
_cell.angle_alpha   90.00
_cell.angle_beta   90.00
_cell.angle_gamma   90.00
#
_symmetry.space_group_name_H-M   'P 1'
#
loop_
_entity.id
_entity.type
_entity.pdbx_description
1 polymer ?
#
loop_
_entity_poly.entity_id
_entity_poly.type
_entity_poly.pdbx_seq_one_letter_code
_entity_poly.pdbx_strand_id
1 'polypeptide(L)'
;MAGAAAFGAATVAVGMAFAGVAAVTGQVAASSRAANGLALAVLGVAFVVRAIGDVQAEWLSWLSPIHWGQAMRVYADERWWVLAVPALACATLLVVATRLADRRDLGAGVMAQRAGRAEAGRWLRGPLGVAVRLHRGAVVGWLAGVVLLGAFYGVVADEADDMVADNPELAEFLAGLGGGSITDAFLATGVLVIGLLVGGYVVSAMLRMRAEEAAGRAEPLLATPLPRWRWAASHLAVGSIAACAMLVAGGVAQGVGAALATGDGSLVARVAVAAVAMVPAPLVLGAVAFLICSATPRWSLASWAVFALAAAVGLLAEALGLPGWVSDLSPYRHIAPAPAVPVRVLPLAVLVVVAGAAVAVGFDRLRRRDVGTV
;
A
#
# COMPACT_ATOMS: atom_id res chain seq x y z
N MET A 1 -24.02 5.40 22.21
CA MET A 1 -24.06 6.48 21.18
C MET A 1 -22.88 7.45 21.32
N ALA A 2 -22.55 7.95 22.52
CA ALA A 2 -21.40 8.84 22.75
C ALA A 2 -20.06 8.27 22.25
N GLY A 3 -19.72 7.02 22.60
CA GLY A 3 -18.50 6.38 22.11
C GLY A 3 -18.42 6.25 20.58
N ALA A 4 -19.52 5.92 19.90
CA ALA A 4 -19.55 5.87 18.44
C ALA A 4 -19.35 7.26 17.80
N ALA A 5 -19.95 8.32 18.38
CA ALA A 5 -19.75 9.69 17.93
C ALA A 5 -18.31 10.16 18.20
N ALA A 6 -17.74 9.81 19.35
CA ALA A 6 -16.35 10.12 19.69
C ALA A 6 -15.37 9.37 18.79
N PHE A 7 -15.68 8.14 18.39
CA PHE A 7 -14.90 7.39 17.40
C PHE A 7 -14.85 8.16 16.07
N GLY A 8 -16.02 8.54 15.55
CA GLY A 8 -16.12 9.33 14.32
C GLY A 8 -15.38 10.67 14.42
N ALA A 9 -15.55 11.37 15.55
CA ALA A 9 -14.87 12.64 15.80
C ALA A 9 -13.33 12.48 15.88
N ALA A 10 -12.85 11.43 16.56
CA ALA A 10 -11.43 11.11 16.65
C ALA A 10 -10.83 10.79 15.27
N THR A 11 -11.54 10.02 14.44
CA THR A 11 -11.12 9.73 13.05
C THR A 11 -11.03 11.02 12.23
N VAL A 12 -12.05 11.89 12.30
CA VAL A 12 -12.06 13.18 11.59
C VAL A 12 -10.93 14.09 12.09
N ALA A 13 -10.69 14.15 13.40
CA ALA A 13 -9.64 14.95 14.02
C ALA A 13 -8.24 14.58 13.48
N VAL A 14 -7.91 13.29 13.45
CA VAL A 14 -6.65 12.82 12.87
C VAL A 14 -6.58 13.19 11.38
N GLY A 15 -7.68 12.99 10.65
CA GLY A 15 -7.80 13.40 9.25
C GLY A 15 -7.55 14.89 9.02
N MET A 16 -8.09 15.78 9.86
CA MET A 16 -7.89 17.22 9.78
C MET A 16 -6.43 17.62 9.94
N ALA A 17 -5.73 17.03 10.90
CA ALA A 17 -4.31 17.32 11.11
C ALA A 17 -3.47 16.97 9.86
N PHE A 18 -3.69 15.78 9.29
CA PHE A 18 -3.00 15.36 8.07
C PHE A 18 -3.47 16.09 6.81
N ALA A 19 -4.70 16.59 6.78
CA ALA A 19 -5.16 17.50 5.72
C ALA A 19 -4.36 18.83 5.74
N GLY A 20 -4.11 19.38 6.93
CA GLY A 20 -3.22 20.53 7.10
C GLY A 20 -1.79 20.25 6.63
N VAL A 21 -1.23 19.08 6.99
CA VAL A 21 0.10 18.65 6.51
C VAL A 21 0.12 18.55 4.99
N ALA A 22 -0.89 17.91 4.39
CA ALA A 22 -1.01 17.77 2.94
C ALA A 22 -1.13 19.13 2.23
N ALA A 23 -1.83 20.09 2.83
CA ALA A 23 -1.92 21.45 2.31
C ALA A 23 -0.53 22.11 2.26
N VAL A 24 0.26 22.04 3.34
CA VAL A 24 1.61 22.59 3.40
C VAL A 24 2.55 21.91 2.40
N THR A 25 2.59 20.57 2.38
CA THR A 25 3.48 19.84 1.49
C THR A 25 3.12 20.03 0.02
N GLY A 26 1.83 20.25 -0.28
CA GLY A 26 1.33 20.61 -1.61
C GLY A 26 1.88 21.95 -2.12
N GLN A 27 2.14 22.92 -1.24
CA GLN A 27 2.74 24.20 -1.62
C GLN A 27 4.27 24.11 -1.74
N VAL A 28 4.90 23.33 -0.86
CA VAL A 28 6.37 23.14 -0.88
C VAL A 28 6.81 22.40 -2.14
N ALA A 29 6.06 21.36 -2.54
CA ALA A 29 6.45 20.48 -3.62
C ALA A 29 5.99 20.95 -5.01
N ALA A 30 6.89 20.86 -5.99
CA ALA A 30 6.57 21.15 -7.40
C ALA A 30 5.77 20.03 -8.10
N SER A 31 5.44 18.94 -7.41
CA SER A 31 4.62 17.86 -7.97
C SER A 31 3.84 17.16 -6.88
N SER A 32 2.65 16.64 -7.22
CA SER A 32 1.81 15.87 -6.28
C SER A 32 2.55 14.68 -5.67
N ARG A 33 3.51 14.10 -6.41
CA ARG A 33 4.35 13.01 -5.91
C ARG A 33 5.26 13.45 -4.77
N ALA A 34 5.96 14.57 -4.95
CA ALA A 34 6.84 15.09 -3.92
C ALA A 34 6.03 15.58 -2.70
N ALA A 35 4.85 16.16 -2.92
CA ALA A 35 3.93 16.54 -1.85
C ALA A 35 3.51 15.32 -1.01
N ASN A 36 3.04 14.26 -1.68
CA ASN A 36 2.64 13.02 -1.01
C ASN A 36 3.82 12.34 -0.30
N GLY A 37 5.01 12.34 -0.91
CA GLY A 37 6.22 11.80 -0.27
C GLY A 37 6.60 12.53 1.01
N LEU A 38 6.52 13.87 1.01
CA LEU A 38 6.74 14.68 2.22
C LEU A 38 5.66 14.44 3.27
N ALA A 39 4.38 14.36 2.88
CA ALA A 39 3.29 14.10 3.81
C ALA A 39 3.44 12.71 4.47
N LEU A 40 3.83 11.69 3.70
CA LEU A 40 4.13 10.36 4.21
C LEU A 40 5.35 10.35 5.14
N ALA A 41 6.38 11.16 4.86
CA ALA A 41 7.52 11.31 5.77
C ALA A 41 7.08 11.91 7.11
N VAL A 42 6.22 12.94 7.09
CA VAL A 42 5.64 13.52 8.31
C VAL A 42 4.79 12.50 9.08
N LEU A 43 3.98 11.70 8.39
CA LEU A 43 3.23 10.59 9.00
C LEU A 43 4.17 9.56 9.66
N GLY A 44 5.25 9.17 8.98
CA GLY A 44 6.24 8.24 9.53
C GLY A 44 6.94 8.80 10.78
N VAL A 45 7.35 10.07 10.76
CA VAL A 45 7.91 10.76 11.92
C VAL A 45 6.89 10.82 13.06
N ALA A 46 5.63 11.16 12.78
CA ALA A 46 4.56 11.18 13.77
C ALA A 46 4.35 9.80 14.42
N PHE A 47 4.46 8.72 13.64
CA PHE A 47 4.39 7.36 14.17
C PHE A 47 5.55 7.04 15.12
N VAL A 48 6.79 7.36 14.73
CA VAL A 48 7.99 7.12 15.57
C VAL A 48 7.92 7.94 16.86
N VAL A 49 7.55 9.22 16.77
CA VAL A 49 7.39 10.10 17.93
C VAL A 49 6.35 9.55 18.90
N ARG A 50 5.23 9.03 18.38
CA ARG A 50 4.22 8.34 19.20
C ARG A 50 4.80 7.09 19.86
N ALA A 51 5.44 6.20 19.11
CA ALA A 51 5.99 4.96 19.65
C ALA A 51 7.00 5.22 20.78
N ILE A 52 7.87 6.23 20.62
CA ILE A 52 8.80 6.67 21.68
C ILE A 52 8.04 7.22 22.88
N GLY A 53 7.04 8.07 22.65
CA GLY A 53 6.26 8.67 23.74
C GLY A 53 5.46 7.66 24.54
N ASP A 54 4.91 6.63 23.88
CA ASP A 54 4.14 5.58 24.53
C ASP A 54 5.01 4.72 25.47
N VAL A 55 6.31 4.61 25.19
CA VAL A 55 7.28 3.83 26.01
C VAL A 55 8.00 4.69 27.05
N GLN A 56 8.39 5.92 26.70
CA GLN A 56 9.33 6.72 27.51
C GLN A 56 8.65 7.85 28.28
N ALA A 57 7.77 8.63 27.63
CA ALA A 57 7.11 9.75 28.28
C ALA A 57 5.87 10.21 27.49
N GLU A 58 4.72 10.18 28.16
CA GLU A 58 3.41 10.46 27.54
C GLU A 58 3.35 11.83 26.83
N TRP A 59 4.04 12.85 27.34
CA TRP A 59 4.06 14.19 26.73
C TRP A 59 4.67 14.20 25.31
N LEU A 60 5.56 13.26 24.98
CA LEU A 60 6.10 13.11 23.61
C LEU A 60 5.04 12.59 22.66
N SER A 61 4.14 11.70 23.12
CA SER A 61 3.04 11.20 22.29
C SER A 61 2.10 12.33 21.86
N TRP A 62 1.93 13.37 22.68
CA TRP A 62 1.15 14.57 22.33
C TRP A 62 1.70 15.37 21.15
N LEU A 63 2.96 15.18 20.75
CA LEU A 63 3.51 15.77 19.53
C LEU A 63 3.04 15.06 18.25
N SER A 64 2.49 13.84 18.38
CA SER A 64 2.01 13.06 17.25
C SER A 64 0.52 13.32 17.01
N PRO A 65 0.12 13.74 15.79
CA PRO A 65 -1.29 13.82 15.41
C PRO A 65 -2.04 12.49 15.53
N ILE A 66 -1.33 11.37 15.49
CA ILE A 66 -1.90 10.02 15.64
C ILE A 66 -2.39 9.81 17.08
N HIS A 67 -1.63 10.29 18.06
CA HIS A 67 -1.97 10.14 19.47
C HIS A 67 -3.25 10.91 19.84
N TRP A 68 -3.53 12.05 19.21
CA TRP A 68 -4.72 12.85 19.55
C TRP A 68 -6.04 12.07 19.37
N GLY A 69 -6.10 11.17 18.39
CA GLY A 69 -7.24 10.27 18.21
C GLY A 69 -7.40 9.27 19.36
N GLN A 70 -6.29 8.73 19.88
CA GLN A 70 -6.29 7.81 21.02
C GLN A 70 -6.55 8.54 22.35
N ALA A 71 -5.99 9.76 22.50
CA ALA A 71 -6.16 10.60 23.67
C ALA A 71 -7.61 11.03 23.93
N MET A 72 -8.48 10.94 22.90
CA MET A 72 -9.94 11.07 23.04
C MET A 72 -10.57 10.01 23.94
N ARG A 73 -9.92 8.86 24.20
CA ARG A 73 -10.40 7.76 25.06
C ARG A 73 -11.81 7.27 24.67
N VAL A 74 -11.96 6.97 23.39
CA VAL A 74 -13.21 6.46 22.80
C VAL A 74 -13.67 5.18 23.53
N TYR A 75 -14.95 5.08 23.88
CA TYR A 75 -15.54 3.96 24.64
C TYR A 75 -15.01 3.79 26.08
N ALA A 76 -14.27 4.78 26.60
CA ALA A 76 -13.88 4.85 28.01
C ALA A 76 -14.44 6.14 28.60
N ASP A 77 -13.58 7.13 28.91
CA ASP A 77 -13.98 8.46 29.37
C ASP A 77 -13.66 9.49 28.28
N GLU A 78 -14.66 9.82 27.45
CA GLU A 78 -14.38 10.63 26.26
C GLU A 78 -13.91 12.05 26.60
N ARG A 79 -12.72 12.41 26.12
CA ARG A 79 -12.10 13.73 26.35
C ARG A 79 -12.36 14.67 25.18
N TRP A 80 -13.58 15.18 25.07
CA TRP A 80 -14.03 16.04 23.96
C TRP A 80 -13.17 17.29 23.71
N TRP A 81 -12.53 17.83 24.75
CA TRP A 81 -11.64 18.98 24.61
C TRP A 81 -10.42 18.68 23.72
N VAL A 82 -10.02 17.42 23.58
CA VAL A 82 -8.87 17.01 22.75
C VAL A 82 -9.09 17.37 21.29
N LEU A 83 -10.34 17.48 20.81
CA LEU A 83 -10.68 17.92 19.45
C LEU A 83 -10.17 19.34 19.13
N ALA A 84 -9.94 20.18 20.14
CA ALA A 84 -9.37 21.52 19.92
C ALA A 84 -7.93 21.44 19.38
N VAL A 85 -7.14 20.44 19.78
CA VAL A 85 -5.74 20.28 19.37
C VAL A 85 -5.59 20.04 17.85
N PRO A 86 -6.24 19.03 17.22
CA PRO A 86 -6.19 18.83 15.78
C PRO A 86 -6.82 19.99 15.00
N ALA A 87 -7.87 20.62 15.54
CA ALA A 87 -8.49 21.78 14.90
C ALA A 87 -7.52 22.97 14.83
N LEU A 88 -6.84 23.29 15.94
CA LEU A 88 -5.83 24.36 16.00
C LEU A 88 -4.61 24.04 15.13
N ALA A 89 -4.13 22.80 15.16
CA ALA A 89 -3.02 22.36 14.31
C ALA A 89 -3.39 22.48 12.82
N CYS A 90 -4.57 22.02 12.42
CA CYS A 90 -5.07 22.14 11.05
C CYS A 90 -5.18 23.62 10.63
N ALA A 91 -5.82 24.46 11.44
CA ALA A 91 -5.94 25.89 11.17
C ALA A 91 -4.56 26.56 11.00
N THR A 92 -3.60 26.24 11.89
CA THR A 92 -2.23 26.76 11.82
C THR A 92 -1.53 26.32 10.53
N LEU A 93 -1.62 25.05 10.16
CA LEU A 93 -1.03 24.52 8.95
C LEU A 93 -1.68 25.10 7.68
N LEU A 94 -2.98 25.37 7.70
CA LEU A 94 -3.67 26.06 6.60
C LEU A 94 -3.20 27.53 6.45
N VAL A 95 -2.96 28.24 7.55
CA VAL A 95 -2.35 29.57 7.52
C VAL A 95 -0.93 29.51 6.93
N VAL A 96 -0.13 28.51 7.31
CA VAL A 96 1.20 28.30 6.71
C VAL A 96 1.09 27.99 5.22
N ALA A 97 0.17 27.11 4.82
CA ALA A 97 -0.03 26.75 3.43
C ALA A 97 -0.46 27.96 2.58
N THR A 98 -1.40 28.78 3.05
CA THR A 98 -1.82 30.00 2.34
C THR A 98 -0.67 30.99 2.18
N ARG A 99 0.12 31.22 3.24
CA ARG A 99 1.33 32.08 3.15
C ARG A 99 2.40 31.55 2.19
N LEU A 100 2.54 30.23 2.07
CA LEU A 100 3.42 29.61 1.08
C LEU A 100 2.87 29.77 -0.33
N ALA A 101 1.55 29.66 -0.52
CA ALA A 101 0.89 29.84 -1.79
C ALA A 101 1.07 31.27 -2.34
N ASP A 102 0.97 32.29 -1.48
CA ASP A 102 1.18 33.70 -1.84
C ASP A 102 2.58 34.00 -2.37
N ARG A 103 3.57 33.17 -2.02
CA ARG A 103 4.98 33.34 -2.40
C ARG A 103 5.41 32.47 -3.58
N ARG A 104 4.52 31.63 -4.11
CA ARG A 104 4.86 30.64 -5.15
C ARG A 104 4.43 31.14 -6.53
N ASP A 105 5.31 30.96 -7.52
CA ASP A 105 4.95 31.16 -8.92
C ASP A 105 3.99 30.07 -9.41
N LEU A 106 3.05 30.44 -10.27
CA LEU A 106 2.06 29.51 -10.83
C LEU A 106 2.75 28.32 -11.52
N GLY A 107 2.52 27.11 -11.01
CA GLY A 107 3.09 25.87 -11.53
C GLY A 107 4.44 25.47 -10.91
N ALA A 108 5.03 26.29 -10.05
CA ALA A 108 6.24 25.96 -9.30
C ALA A 108 5.92 25.60 -7.83
N GLY A 109 6.69 24.69 -7.24
CA GLY A 109 6.74 24.54 -5.78
C GLY A 109 7.78 25.48 -5.19
N VAL A 110 7.71 25.77 -3.90
CA VAL A 110 8.75 26.54 -3.19
C VAL A 110 10.13 25.87 -3.32
N MET A 111 10.15 24.54 -3.42
CA MET A 111 11.36 23.78 -3.72
C MET A 111 11.66 23.79 -5.22
N ALA A 112 12.72 24.50 -5.62
CA ALA A 112 13.19 24.56 -6.99
C ALA A 112 13.45 23.16 -7.57
N GLN A 113 12.94 22.89 -8.77
CA GLN A 113 13.30 21.67 -9.49
C GLN A 113 14.75 21.77 -9.96
N ARG A 114 15.58 20.79 -9.55
CA ARG A 114 16.94 20.68 -10.08
C ARG A 114 16.86 20.41 -11.58
N ALA A 115 17.56 21.23 -12.37
CA ALA A 115 17.80 20.93 -13.78
C ALA A 115 18.40 19.51 -13.87
N GLY A 116 17.75 18.64 -14.65
CA GLY A 116 18.27 17.30 -14.89
C GLY A 116 19.62 17.36 -15.63
N ARG A 117 20.26 16.20 -15.82
CA ARG A 117 21.43 16.12 -16.68
C ARG A 117 21.07 16.57 -18.10
N ALA A 118 21.97 17.33 -18.74
CA ALA A 118 21.81 17.80 -20.12
C ALA A 118 21.67 16.64 -21.12
N GLU A 119 22.32 15.51 -20.84
CA GLU A 119 22.26 14.30 -21.67
C GLU A 119 21.56 13.14 -20.98
N ALA A 120 20.75 12.42 -21.76
CA ALA A 120 20.10 11.19 -21.32
C ALA A 120 21.13 10.04 -21.24
N GLY A 121 21.34 9.50 -20.04
CA GLY A 121 22.18 8.31 -19.86
C GLY A 121 21.64 7.07 -20.60
N ARG A 122 22.51 6.08 -20.85
CA ARG A 122 22.21 4.87 -21.65
C ARG A 122 20.89 4.15 -21.32
N TRP A 123 20.50 4.13 -20.04
CA TRP A 123 19.29 3.47 -19.56
C TRP A 123 18.00 4.19 -19.99
N LEU A 124 18.06 5.50 -20.27
CA LEU A 124 16.90 6.30 -20.69
C LEU A 124 16.64 6.24 -22.22
N ARG A 125 17.44 5.46 -22.96
CA ARG A 125 17.27 5.27 -24.41
C ARG A 125 16.10 4.37 -24.79
N GLY A 126 15.48 3.69 -23.83
CA GLY A 126 14.37 2.76 -24.07
C GLY A 126 13.21 2.92 -23.08
N PRO A 127 12.02 2.41 -23.43
CA PRO A 127 10.81 2.55 -22.61
C PRO A 127 10.97 1.94 -21.22
N LEU A 128 11.73 0.85 -21.10
CA LEU A 128 11.97 0.18 -19.82
C LEU A 128 12.71 1.06 -18.82
N GLY A 129 13.79 1.73 -19.21
CA GLY A 129 14.52 2.57 -18.25
C GLY A 129 13.77 3.86 -17.90
N VAL A 130 12.92 4.37 -18.80
CA VAL A 130 11.96 5.43 -18.46
C VAL A 130 10.96 4.93 -17.42
N ALA A 131 10.36 3.76 -17.63
CA ALA A 131 9.43 3.15 -16.69
C ALA A 131 10.09 2.90 -15.32
N VAL A 132 11.31 2.36 -15.27
CA VAL A 132 12.10 2.19 -14.03
C VAL A 132 12.29 3.53 -13.32
N ARG A 133 12.73 4.57 -14.04
CA ARG A 133 12.93 5.90 -13.45
C ARG A 133 11.64 6.49 -12.91
N LEU A 134 10.50 6.26 -13.57
CA LEU A 134 9.20 6.70 -13.09
C LEU A 134 8.84 5.95 -11.81
N HIS A 135 8.89 4.62 -11.82
CA HIS A 135 8.46 3.78 -10.71
C HIS A 135 9.36 3.83 -9.48
N ARG A 136 10.66 4.11 -9.62
CA ARG A 136 11.67 4.03 -8.53
C ARG A 136 11.22 4.62 -7.20
N GLY A 137 10.62 5.82 -7.21
CA GLY A 137 10.24 6.51 -5.97
C GLY A 137 9.09 5.80 -5.25
N ALA A 138 8.11 5.30 -6.02
CA ALA A 138 7.03 4.50 -5.47
C ALA A 138 7.57 3.15 -4.99
N VAL A 139 8.41 2.48 -5.77
CA VAL A 139 9.01 1.19 -5.40
C VAL A 139 9.75 1.30 -4.06
N VAL A 140 10.60 2.32 -3.88
CA VAL A 140 11.32 2.51 -2.62
C VAL A 140 10.38 2.73 -1.44
N GLY A 141 9.36 3.59 -1.59
CA GLY A 141 8.41 3.87 -0.50
C GLY A 141 7.59 2.65 -0.09
N TRP A 142 7.03 1.93 -1.07
CA TRP A 142 6.26 0.71 -0.82
C TRP A 142 7.13 -0.42 -0.28
N LEU A 143 8.35 -0.60 -0.81
CA LEU A 143 9.29 -1.61 -0.32
C LEU A 143 9.67 -1.35 1.13
N ALA A 144 9.97 -0.10 1.50
CA ALA A 144 10.26 0.25 2.88
C ALA A 144 9.08 -0.07 3.81
N GLY A 145 7.85 0.29 3.42
CA GLY A 145 6.65 -0.05 4.19
C GLY A 145 6.43 -1.55 4.35
N VAL A 146 6.59 -2.32 3.27
CA VAL A 146 6.44 -3.79 3.27
C VAL A 146 7.51 -4.45 4.14
N VAL A 147 8.78 -4.02 4.05
CA VAL A 147 9.88 -4.57 4.85
C VAL A 147 9.69 -4.25 6.33
N LEU A 148 9.32 -3.01 6.67
CA LEU A 148 9.06 -2.61 8.05
C LEU A 148 7.89 -3.39 8.65
N LEU A 149 6.79 -3.55 7.88
CA LEU A 149 5.64 -4.32 8.33
C LEU A 149 5.96 -5.80 8.49
N GLY A 150 6.72 -6.38 7.57
CA GLY A 150 7.20 -7.75 7.70
C GLY A 150 8.04 -7.92 8.95
N ALA A 151 9.05 -7.06 9.16
CA ALA A 151 9.87 -7.10 10.36
C ALA A 151 9.03 -7.01 11.65
N PHE A 152 8.01 -6.13 11.68
CA PHE A 152 7.08 -6.02 12.80
C PHE A 152 6.35 -7.33 13.09
N TYR A 153 5.69 -7.93 12.09
CA TYR A 153 5.02 -9.23 12.27
C TYR A 153 5.99 -10.35 12.64
N GLY A 154 7.25 -10.25 12.23
CA GLY A 154 8.28 -11.21 12.62
C GLY A 154 8.65 -11.09 14.09
N VAL A 155 8.99 -9.88 14.54
CA VAL A 155 9.50 -9.64 15.91
C VAL A 155 8.46 -9.95 16.97
N VAL A 156 7.17 -9.79 16.67
CA VAL A 156 6.06 -10.03 17.60
C VAL A 156 5.53 -11.47 17.53
N ALA A 157 6.20 -12.36 16.78
CA ALA A 157 5.70 -13.71 16.55
C ALA A 157 5.72 -14.61 17.79
N ASP A 158 6.64 -14.38 18.73
CA ASP A 158 6.74 -15.10 20.01
C ASP A 158 5.65 -14.67 21.02
N GLU A 159 5.20 -13.41 20.96
CA GLU A 159 4.08 -12.89 21.76
C GLU A 159 2.70 -13.37 21.28
N ALA A 160 2.63 -14.08 20.14
CA ALA A 160 1.36 -14.47 19.53
C ALA A 160 0.48 -15.33 20.45
N ASP A 161 1.07 -16.21 21.26
CA ASP A 161 0.35 -17.06 22.21
C ASP A 161 -0.32 -16.23 23.32
N ASP A 162 0.40 -15.23 23.85
CA ASP A 162 -0.12 -14.32 24.88
C ASP A 162 -1.22 -13.42 24.32
N MET A 163 -1.05 -12.90 23.09
CA MET A 163 -2.07 -12.10 22.41
C MET A 163 -3.38 -12.87 22.21
N VAL A 164 -3.30 -14.17 21.97
CA VAL A 164 -4.46 -15.06 21.81
C VAL A 164 -5.12 -15.37 23.15
N ALA A 165 -4.32 -15.59 24.20
CA ALA A 165 -4.83 -15.82 25.55
C ALA A 165 -5.70 -14.66 26.05
N ASP A 166 -5.31 -13.43 25.71
CA ASP A 166 -6.02 -12.22 26.11
C ASP A 166 -7.19 -11.84 25.16
N ASN A 167 -7.35 -12.51 24.01
CA ASN A 167 -8.35 -12.17 23.00
C ASN A 167 -9.03 -13.41 22.37
N PRO A 168 -10.22 -13.81 22.87
CA PRO A 168 -10.97 -14.95 22.35
C PRO A 168 -11.35 -14.85 20.86
N GLU A 169 -11.60 -13.64 20.36
CA GLU A 169 -11.96 -13.41 18.95
C GLU A 169 -10.76 -13.65 18.03
N LEU A 170 -9.57 -13.24 18.47
CA LEU A 170 -8.32 -13.52 17.77
C LEU A 170 -8.02 -15.02 17.76
N ALA A 171 -8.31 -15.72 18.86
CA ALA A 171 -8.18 -17.16 18.96
C ALA A 171 -9.05 -17.88 17.92
N GLU A 172 -10.33 -17.48 17.80
CA GLU A 172 -11.27 -18.06 16.84
C GLU A 172 -10.86 -17.78 15.39
N PHE A 173 -10.42 -16.55 15.10
CA PHE A 173 -9.90 -16.17 13.78
C PHE A 173 -8.69 -17.02 13.36
N LEU A 174 -7.69 -17.16 14.24
CA LEU A 174 -6.49 -17.93 13.95
C LEU A 174 -6.79 -19.44 13.86
N ALA A 175 -7.71 -19.94 14.68
CA ALA A 175 -8.18 -21.33 14.59
C ALA A 175 -8.90 -21.60 13.25
N GLY A 176 -9.65 -20.63 12.73
CA GLY A 176 -10.34 -20.70 11.44
C GLY A 176 -9.42 -20.82 10.22
N LEU A 177 -8.20 -20.25 10.30
CA LEU A 177 -7.18 -20.41 9.25
C LEU A 177 -6.74 -21.87 9.07
N GLY A 178 -6.86 -22.68 10.13
CA GLY A 178 -6.57 -24.10 10.15
C GLY A 178 -5.08 -24.44 10.08
N GLY A 179 -4.67 -25.49 10.79
CA GLY A 179 -3.32 -26.09 10.72
C GLY A 179 -2.20 -25.26 11.36
N GLY A 180 -1.15 -25.96 11.83
CA GLY A 180 0.04 -25.35 12.42
C GLY A 180 -0.12 -24.90 13.88
N SER A 181 0.92 -24.25 14.41
CA SER A 181 0.87 -23.56 15.72
C SER A 181 0.19 -22.20 15.60
N ILE A 182 -0.17 -21.58 16.74
CA ILE A 182 -0.67 -20.19 16.80
C ILE A 182 0.33 -19.23 16.13
N THR A 183 1.63 -19.41 16.38
CA THR A 183 2.70 -18.66 15.71
C THR A 183 2.65 -18.82 14.19
N ASP A 184 2.43 -20.02 13.66
CA ASP A 184 2.36 -20.25 12.21
C ASP A 184 1.12 -19.56 11.59
N ALA A 185 -0.02 -19.57 12.29
CA ALA A 185 -1.24 -18.87 11.87
C ALA A 185 -1.07 -17.34 11.92
N PHE A 186 -0.38 -16.83 12.96
CA PHE A 186 -0.02 -15.43 13.07
C PHE A 186 0.91 -14.98 11.94
N LEU A 187 1.94 -15.77 11.63
CA LEU A 187 2.85 -15.50 10.51
C LEU A 187 2.12 -15.58 9.16
N ALA A 188 1.19 -16.52 8.99
CA ALA A 188 0.36 -16.60 7.79
C ALA A 188 -0.51 -15.34 7.61
N THR A 189 -1.04 -14.81 8.70
CA THR A 189 -1.77 -13.53 8.71
C THR A 189 -0.85 -12.37 8.30
N GLY A 190 0.39 -12.32 8.82
CA GLY A 190 1.39 -11.33 8.40
C GLY A 190 1.66 -11.38 6.89
N VAL A 191 1.84 -12.58 6.32
CA VAL A 191 2.04 -12.78 4.88
C VAL A 191 0.83 -12.31 4.07
N LEU A 192 -0.39 -12.58 4.54
CA LEU A 192 -1.62 -12.09 3.92
C LEU A 192 -1.65 -10.55 3.90
N VAL A 193 -1.39 -9.90 5.04
CA VAL A 193 -1.40 -8.43 5.14
C VAL A 193 -0.32 -7.80 4.24
N ILE A 194 0.88 -8.38 4.19
CA ILE A 194 1.92 -7.98 3.23
C ILE A 194 1.42 -8.14 1.79
N GLY A 195 0.77 -9.27 1.47
CA GLY A 195 0.16 -9.52 0.17
C GLY A 195 -0.89 -8.48 -0.22
N LEU A 196 -1.73 -8.06 0.71
CA LEU A 196 -2.70 -6.98 0.51
C LEU A 196 -2.00 -5.64 0.26
N LEU A 197 -0.95 -5.33 1.02
CA LEU A 197 -0.19 -4.09 0.83
C LEU A 197 0.46 -4.05 -0.57
N VAL A 198 1.02 -5.17 -1.02
CA VAL A 198 1.54 -5.31 -2.39
C VAL A 198 0.43 -5.25 -3.45
N GLY A 199 -0.78 -5.69 -3.12
CA GLY A 199 -1.99 -5.48 -3.94
C GLY A 199 -2.29 -3.99 -4.19
N GLY A 200 -2.16 -3.15 -3.17
CA GLY A 200 -2.27 -1.69 -3.32
C GLY A 200 -1.16 -1.10 -4.19
N TYR A 201 0.07 -1.62 -4.06
CA TYR A 201 1.19 -1.21 -4.89
C TYR A 201 0.97 -1.49 -6.38
N VAL A 202 0.55 -2.70 -6.76
CA VAL A 202 0.36 -3.06 -8.18
C VAL A 202 -0.75 -2.24 -8.84
N VAL A 203 -1.84 -1.95 -8.12
CA VAL A 203 -2.88 -1.03 -8.59
C VAL A 203 -2.31 0.36 -8.81
N SER A 204 -1.56 0.88 -7.83
CA SER A 204 -0.87 2.17 -7.95
C SER A 204 0.11 2.22 -9.12
N ALA A 205 0.82 1.12 -9.38
CA ALA A 205 1.76 0.98 -10.48
C ALA A 205 1.05 1.01 -11.84
N MET A 206 -0.14 0.42 -11.97
CA MET A 206 -0.90 0.48 -13.23
C MET A 206 -1.56 1.85 -13.44
N LEU A 207 -2.07 2.46 -12.37
CA LEU A 207 -2.55 3.84 -12.42
C LEU A 207 -1.45 4.83 -12.79
N ARG A 208 -0.19 4.52 -12.49
CA ARG A 208 0.96 5.30 -12.94
C ARG A 208 1.04 5.39 -14.47
N MET A 209 0.81 4.28 -15.16
CA MET A 209 0.78 4.25 -16.63
C MET A 209 -0.33 5.17 -17.15
N ARG A 210 -1.53 5.10 -16.55
CA ARG A 210 -2.64 6.00 -16.89
C ARG A 210 -2.33 7.46 -16.62
N ALA A 211 -1.61 7.77 -15.54
CA ALA A 211 -1.22 9.14 -15.20
C ALA A 211 -0.18 9.74 -16.17
N GLU A 212 0.62 8.93 -16.84
CA GLU A 212 1.50 9.40 -17.93
C GLU A 212 0.70 9.74 -19.19
N GLU A 213 -0.33 8.94 -19.49
CA GLU A 213 -1.24 9.21 -20.60
C GLU A 213 -2.11 10.45 -20.35
N ALA A 214 -2.76 10.54 -19.19
CA ALA A 214 -3.65 11.65 -18.85
C ALA A 214 -2.95 13.01 -18.77
N ALA A 215 -1.63 13.01 -18.57
CA ALA A 215 -0.83 14.22 -18.50
C ALA A 215 -0.14 14.57 -19.84
N GLY A 216 -0.53 13.94 -20.95
CA GLY A 216 0.05 14.16 -22.27
C GLY A 216 1.50 13.69 -22.43
N ARG A 217 2.12 13.09 -21.40
CA ARG A 217 3.53 12.65 -21.46
C ARG A 217 3.73 11.40 -22.30
N ALA A 218 2.68 10.62 -22.54
CA ALA A 218 2.72 9.45 -23.41
C ALA A 218 2.77 9.83 -24.91
N GLU A 219 2.18 10.97 -25.30
CA GLU A 219 2.04 11.34 -26.72
C GLU A 219 3.37 11.57 -27.43
N PRO A 220 4.34 12.35 -26.89
CA PRO A 220 5.63 12.53 -27.55
C PRO A 220 6.40 11.22 -27.70
N LEU A 221 6.22 10.27 -26.77
CA LEU A 221 6.86 8.97 -26.82
C LEU A 221 6.25 8.08 -27.91
N LEU A 222 4.92 8.10 -28.05
CA LEU A 222 4.19 7.30 -29.03
C LEU A 222 4.18 7.91 -30.44
N ALA A 223 4.59 9.18 -30.58
CA ALA A 223 4.90 9.80 -31.86
C ALA A 223 6.22 9.29 -32.47
N THR A 224 7.08 8.67 -31.67
CA THR A 224 8.28 7.96 -32.16
C THR A 224 7.93 6.55 -32.67
N PRO A 225 8.86 5.80 -33.29
CA PRO A 225 8.64 4.39 -33.68
C PRO A 225 8.42 3.39 -32.52
N LEU A 226 8.03 3.85 -31.33
CA LEU A 226 7.74 3.04 -30.16
C LEU A 226 6.29 2.53 -30.20
N PRO A 227 6.05 1.21 -30.38
CA PRO A 227 4.68 0.70 -30.38
C PRO A 227 4.05 0.75 -28.98
N ARG A 228 2.74 1.01 -28.93
CA ARG A 228 1.92 1.12 -27.70
C ARG A 228 2.11 -0.07 -26.75
N TRP A 229 2.22 -1.29 -27.29
CA TRP A 229 2.40 -2.49 -26.47
C TRP A 229 3.76 -2.54 -25.77
N ARG A 230 4.86 -2.06 -26.39
CA ARG A 230 6.19 -2.02 -25.74
C ARG A 230 6.22 -0.99 -24.62
N TRP A 231 5.53 0.14 -24.81
CA TRP A 231 5.36 1.13 -23.77
C TRP A 231 4.59 0.55 -22.57
N ALA A 232 3.40 -0.02 -22.79
CA ALA A 232 2.59 -0.63 -21.73
C ALA A 232 3.31 -1.82 -21.05
N ALA A 233 3.95 -2.70 -21.82
CA ALA A 233 4.70 -3.83 -21.30
C ALA A 233 5.84 -3.39 -20.38
N SER A 234 6.46 -2.23 -20.64
CA SER A 234 7.50 -1.69 -19.76
C SER A 234 6.97 -1.30 -18.37
N HIS A 235 5.79 -0.70 -18.29
CA HIS A 235 5.16 -0.36 -17.02
C HIS A 235 4.70 -1.62 -16.27
N LEU A 236 4.09 -2.56 -17.00
CA LEU A 236 3.64 -3.85 -16.45
C LEU A 236 4.83 -4.65 -15.90
N ALA A 237 5.91 -4.80 -16.66
CA ALA A 237 7.10 -5.52 -16.23
C ALA A 237 7.73 -4.91 -14.97
N VAL A 238 7.93 -3.58 -14.94
CA VAL A 238 8.51 -2.92 -13.77
C VAL A 238 7.62 -3.07 -12.54
N GLY A 239 6.30 -2.91 -12.70
CA GLY A 239 5.33 -3.09 -11.61
C GLY A 239 5.33 -4.52 -11.07
N SER A 240 5.24 -5.52 -11.93
CA SER A 240 5.20 -6.93 -11.52
C SER A 240 6.52 -7.38 -10.87
N ILE A 241 7.68 -7.00 -11.44
CA ILE A 241 8.99 -7.35 -10.87
C ILE A 241 9.16 -6.72 -9.48
N ALA A 242 8.78 -5.45 -9.32
CA ALA A 242 8.84 -4.79 -8.03
C ALA A 242 7.89 -5.41 -7.00
N ALA A 243 6.69 -5.83 -7.41
CA ALA A 243 5.76 -6.54 -6.53
C ALA A 243 6.33 -7.88 -6.03
N CYS A 244 6.93 -8.66 -6.92
CA CYS A 244 7.63 -9.90 -6.53
C CYS A 244 8.78 -9.60 -5.55
N ALA A 245 9.59 -8.58 -5.83
CA ALA A 245 10.68 -8.18 -4.95
C ALA A 245 10.18 -7.72 -3.56
N MET A 246 9.06 -7.00 -3.51
CA MET A 246 8.43 -6.59 -2.24
C MET A 246 7.94 -7.77 -1.43
N LEU A 247 7.26 -8.75 -2.05
CA LEU A 247 6.80 -9.95 -1.35
C LEU A 247 7.97 -10.74 -0.79
N VAL A 248 9.03 -10.96 -1.58
CA VAL A 248 10.22 -11.66 -1.11
C VAL A 248 10.90 -10.89 0.02
N ALA A 249 11.10 -9.58 -0.13
CA ALA A 249 11.75 -8.78 0.90
C ALA A 249 10.93 -8.69 2.19
N GLY A 250 9.61 -8.53 2.09
CA GLY A 250 8.70 -8.51 3.23
C GLY A 250 8.64 -9.85 3.95
N GLY A 251 8.52 -10.95 3.20
CA GLY A 251 8.53 -12.30 3.75
C GLY A 251 9.86 -12.67 4.41
N VAL A 252 10.99 -12.29 3.81
CA VAL A 252 12.31 -12.46 4.43
C VAL A 252 12.43 -11.61 5.69
N ALA A 253 12.00 -10.35 5.67
CA ALA A 253 12.03 -9.49 6.86
C ALA A 253 11.18 -10.08 8.00
N GLN A 254 9.99 -10.59 7.68
CA GLN A 254 9.13 -11.28 8.64
C GLN A 254 9.75 -12.56 9.17
N GLY A 255 10.28 -13.41 8.29
CA GLY A 255 10.94 -14.65 8.69
C GLY A 255 12.20 -14.42 9.52
N VAL A 256 12.99 -13.38 9.22
CA VAL A 256 14.15 -12.98 10.03
C VAL A 256 13.72 -12.47 11.39
N GLY A 257 12.70 -11.60 11.46
CA GLY A 257 12.15 -11.14 12.74
C GLY A 257 11.67 -12.31 13.59
N ALA A 258 10.92 -13.25 12.99
CA ALA A 258 10.40 -14.42 13.67
C ALA A 258 11.49 -15.36 14.15
N ALA A 259 12.52 -15.60 13.34
CA ALA A 259 13.67 -16.42 13.72
C ALA A 259 14.48 -15.80 14.87
N LEU A 260 14.59 -14.48 14.92
CA LEU A 260 15.25 -13.78 16.01
C LEU A 260 14.43 -13.81 17.31
N ALA A 261 13.10 -13.70 17.21
CA ALA A 261 12.19 -13.71 18.36
C ALA A 261 12.06 -15.12 18.96
N THR A 262 11.82 -16.15 18.15
CA THR A 262 11.55 -17.51 18.61
C THR A 262 12.80 -18.39 18.74
N GLY A 263 13.92 -17.97 18.15
CA GLY A 263 15.13 -18.79 18.03
C GLY A 263 15.08 -19.85 16.92
N ASP A 264 14.00 -19.94 16.14
CA ASP A 264 13.86 -20.90 15.03
C ASP A 264 14.29 -20.30 13.68
N GLY A 265 15.54 -20.59 13.28
CA GLY A 265 16.10 -20.17 11.99
C GLY A 265 15.36 -20.72 10.76
N SER A 266 14.57 -21.78 10.89
CA SER A 266 13.81 -22.36 9.76
C SER A 266 12.70 -21.43 9.27
N LEU A 267 12.21 -20.53 10.15
CA LEU A 267 11.13 -19.59 9.85
C LEU A 267 11.50 -18.62 8.72
N VAL A 268 12.78 -18.27 8.56
CA VAL A 268 13.25 -17.42 7.45
C VAL A 268 12.86 -18.03 6.10
N ALA A 269 13.16 -19.30 5.89
CA ALA A 269 12.87 -19.99 4.64
C ALA A 269 11.36 -20.28 4.51
N ARG A 270 10.70 -20.76 5.57
CA ARG A 270 9.27 -21.09 5.55
C ARG A 270 8.41 -19.87 5.20
N VAL A 271 8.65 -18.73 5.83
CA VAL A 271 7.90 -17.50 5.60
C VAL A 271 8.25 -16.88 4.25
N ALA A 272 9.52 -16.93 3.82
CA ALA A 272 9.88 -16.48 2.47
C ALA A 272 9.18 -17.29 1.37
N VAL A 273 9.07 -18.62 1.53
CA VAL A 273 8.32 -19.49 0.60
C VAL A 273 6.82 -19.15 0.61
N ALA A 274 6.24 -18.92 1.78
CA ALA A 274 4.85 -18.48 1.90
C ALA A 274 4.61 -17.14 1.17
N ALA A 275 5.52 -16.18 1.32
CA ALA A 275 5.44 -14.89 0.62
C ALA A 275 5.62 -15.03 -0.90
N VAL A 276 6.45 -15.95 -1.38
CA VAL A 276 6.54 -16.27 -2.81
C VAL A 276 5.25 -16.92 -3.33
N ALA A 277 4.62 -17.81 -2.56
CA ALA A 277 3.33 -18.41 -2.90
C ALA A 277 2.21 -17.36 -3.00
N MET A 278 2.33 -16.22 -2.31
CA MET A 278 1.39 -15.10 -2.38
C MET A 278 1.45 -14.32 -3.71
N VAL A 279 2.52 -14.45 -4.50
CA VAL A 279 2.78 -13.65 -5.73
C VAL A 279 1.60 -13.59 -6.71
N PRO A 280 0.89 -14.69 -7.03
CA PRO A 280 -0.18 -14.64 -8.03
C PRO A 280 -1.34 -13.73 -7.64
N ALA A 281 -1.65 -13.60 -6.34
CA ALA A 281 -2.84 -12.87 -5.90
C ALA A 281 -2.76 -11.34 -6.19
N PRO A 282 -1.69 -10.62 -5.79
CA PRO A 282 -1.49 -9.24 -6.22
C PRO A 282 -1.39 -9.11 -7.75
N LEU A 283 -0.73 -10.04 -8.44
CA LEU A 283 -0.59 -9.95 -9.90
C LEU A 283 -1.94 -10.01 -10.64
N VAL A 284 -2.93 -10.76 -10.12
CA VAL A 284 -4.31 -10.71 -10.64
C VAL A 284 -4.88 -9.30 -10.51
N LEU A 285 -4.74 -8.65 -9.35
CA LEU A 285 -5.22 -7.27 -9.17
C LEU A 285 -4.49 -6.28 -10.08
N GLY A 286 -3.17 -6.43 -10.25
CA GLY A 286 -2.37 -5.67 -11.21
C GLY A 286 -2.85 -5.87 -12.65
N ALA A 287 -3.14 -7.11 -13.04
CA ALA A 287 -3.66 -7.45 -14.37
C ALA A 287 -5.04 -6.86 -14.63
N VAL A 288 -5.94 -6.90 -13.63
CA VAL A 288 -7.26 -6.26 -13.71
C VAL A 288 -7.13 -4.74 -13.80
N ALA A 289 -6.26 -4.13 -12.99
CA ALA A 289 -6.01 -2.69 -13.07
C ALA A 289 -5.42 -2.28 -14.43
N PHE A 290 -4.51 -3.08 -14.98
CA PHE A 290 -3.98 -2.90 -16.33
C PHE A 290 -5.08 -3.00 -17.39
N LEU A 291 -5.95 -4.00 -17.30
CA LEU A 291 -7.08 -4.20 -18.20
C LEU A 291 -8.03 -3.00 -18.16
N ILE A 292 -8.41 -2.52 -16.98
CA ILE A 292 -9.26 -1.32 -16.82
C ILE A 292 -8.57 -0.11 -17.43
N CYS A 293 -7.29 0.12 -17.12
CA CYS A 293 -6.52 1.22 -17.68
C CYS A 293 -6.37 1.16 -19.20
N SER A 294 -6.40 -0.05 -19.79
CA SER A 294 -6.24 -0.27 -21.23
C SER A 294 -7.57 -0.25 -21.98
N ALA A 295 -8.66 -0.76 -21.39
CA ALA A 295 -9.97 -0.84 -22.01
C ALA A 295 -10.83 0.41 -21.77
N THR A 296 -10.81 0.96 -20.55
CA THR A 296 -11.72 2.01 -20.11
C THR A 296 -10.97 3.05 -19.25
N PRO A 297 -10.08 3.86 -19.83
CA PRO A 297 -9.19 4.77 -19.09
C PRO A 297 -9.89 5.83 -18.22
N ARG A 298 -11.17 6.12 -18.49
CA ARG A 298 -12.04 6.96 -17.64
C ARG A 298 -12.40 6.32 -16.29
N TRP A 299 -12.39 4.99 -16.21
CA TRP A 299 -12.70 4.21 -15.02
C TRP A 299 -11.48 3.66 -14.31
N SER A 300 -10.26 4.10 -14.67
CA SER A 300 -9.03 3.61 -14.05
C SER A 300 -9.07 3.65 -12.51
N LEU A 301 -9.67 4.69 -11.91
CA LEU A 301 -9.82 4.77 -10.45
C LEU A 301 -10.67 3.65 -9.84
N ALA A 302 -11.57 3.01 -10.60
CA ALA A 302 -12.36 1.87 -10.13
C ALA A 302 -11.49 0.65 -9.79
N SER A 303 -10.23 0.60 -10.25
CA SER A 303 -9.29 -0.44 -9.81
C SER A 303 -9.06 -0.44 -8.29
N TRP A 304 -9.20 0.71 -7.61
CA TRP A 304 -9.15 0.77 -6.15
C TRP A 304 -10.36 0.11 -5.49
N ALA A 305 -11.54 0.19 -6.10
CA ALA A 305 -12.73 -0.51 -5.60
C ALA A 305 -12.56 -2.03 -5.71
N VAL A 306 -11.98 -2.52 -6.81
CA VAL A 306 -11.64 -3.95 -6.98
C VAL A 306 -10.65 -4.40 -5.90
N PHE A 307 -9.60 -3.60 -5.64
CA PHE A 307 -8.66 -3.87 -4.57
C PHE A 307 -9.33 -3.87 -3.19
N ALA A 308 -10.14 -2.84 -2.88
CA ALA A 308 -10.82 -2.72 -1.60
C ALA A 308 -11.77 -3.89 -1.35
N LEU A 309 -12.50 -4.33 -2.38
CA LEU A 309 -13.35 -5.51 -2.30
C LEU A 309 -12.52 -6.78 -2.06
N ALA A 310 -11.45 -6.99 -2.82
CA ALA A 310 -10.58 -8.15 -2.66
C ALA A 310 -9.92 -8.20 -1.26
N ALA A 311 -9.53 -7.04 -0.73
CA ALA A 311 -8.94 -6.89 0.60
C ALA A 311 -9.96 -7.11 1.72
N ALA A 312 -11.15 -6.49 1.60
CA ALA A 312 -12.23 -6.67 2.55
C ALA A 312 -12.66 -8.15 2.62
N VAL A 313 -12.85 -8.79 1.46
CA VAL A 313 -13.16 -10.22 1.39
C VAL A 313 -12.01 -11.06 1.94
N GLY A 314 -10.76 -10.73 1.60
CA GLY A 314 -9.59 -11.49 2.06
C GLY A 314 -9.39 -11.47 3.58
N LEU A 315 -9.80 -10.40 4.26
CA LEU A 315 -9.67 -10.26 5.72
C LEU A 315 -10.94 -10.63 6.49
N LEU A 316 -12.11 -10.34 5.93
CA LEU A 316 -13.36 -10.29 6.68
C LEU A 316 -14.41 -11.28 6.16
N ALA A 317 -14.14 -12.07 5.11
CA ALA A 317 -15.15 -12.95 4.53
C ALA A 317 -15.81 -13.88 5.57
N GLU A 318 -15.01 -14.49 6.44
CA GLU A 318 -15.49 -15.42 7.47
C GLU A 318 -16.20 -14.65 8.58
N ALA A 319 -15.62 -13.53 9.06
CA ALA A 319 -16.22 -12.67 10.08
C ALA A 319 -17.57 -12.06 9.65
N LEU A 320 -17.74 -11.77 8.36
CA LEU A 320 -18.98 -11.21 7.80
C LEU A 320 -19.98 -12.30 7.34
N GLY A 321 -19.62 -13.59 7.44
CA GLY A 321 -20.45 -14.69 6.98
C GLY A 321 -20.81 -14.59 5.48
N LEU A 322 -19.90 -14.10 4.64
CA LEU A 322 -20.18 -13.87 3.23
C LEU A 322 -20.45 -15.21 2.50
N PRO A 323 -21.41 -15.23 1.56
CA PRO A 323 -21.68 -16.43 0.78
C PRO A 323 -20.44 -16.81 -0.05
N GLY A 324 -20.16 -18.12 -0.17
CA GLY A 324 -18.91 -18.65 -0.73
C GLY A 324 -18.54 -18.07 -2.10
N TRP A 325 -19.52 -17.85 -2.98
CA TRP A 325 -19.28 -17.28 -4.30
C TRP A 325 -18.72 -15.84 -4.27
N VAL A 326 -19.02 -15.04 -3.23
CA VAL A 326 -18.44 -13.70 -3.04
C VAL A 326 -17.00 -13.84 -2.55
N SER A 327 -16.77 -14.76 -1.61
CA SER A 327 -15.45 -15.05 -1.06
C SER A 327 -14.48 -15.56 -2.11
N ASP A 328 -14.97 -16.37 -3.05
CA ASP A 328 -14.21 -16.94 -4.16
C ASP A 328 -13.79 -15.91 -5.21
N LEU A 329 -14.37 -14.70 -5.21
CA LEU A 329 -13.92 -13.62 -6.09
C LEU A 329 -12.58 -13.02 -5.67
N SER A 330 -12.22 -13.12 -4.39
CA SER A 330 -10.94 -12.59 -3.93
C SER A 330 -9.80 -13.52 -4.33
N PRO A 331 -8.77 -13.03 -5.05
CA PRO A 331 -7.62 -13.86 -5.40
C PRO A 331 -6.85 -14.34 -4.16
N TYR A 332 -6.96 -13.63 -3.03
CA TYR A 332 -6.32 -14.00 -1.77
C TYR A 332 -6.94 -15.23 -1.11
N ARG A 333 -8.24 -15.50 -1.33
CA ARG A 333 -8.91 -16.69 -0.78
C ARG A 333 -8.36 -18.00 -1.35
N HIS A 334 -7.80 -17.95 -2.55
CA HIS A 334 -7.23 -19.10 -3.25
C HIS A 334 -5.80 -19.44 -2.81
N ILE A 335 -5.16 -18.56 -2.04
CA ILE A 335 -3.82 -18.78 -1.48
C ILE A 335 -3.97 -19.52 -0.15
N ALA A 336 -3.22 -20.62 0.03
CA ALA A 336 -3.19 -21.32 1.31
C ALA A 336 -2.54 -20.42 2.38
N PRO A 337 -3.05 -20.42 3.63
CA PRO A 337 -2.46 -19.65 4.73
C PRO A 337 -1.14 -20.30 5.19
N ALA A 338 -0.10 -20.23 4.37
CA ALA A 338 1.25 -20.68 4.70
C ALA A 338 1.95 -19.67 5.64
N PRO A 339 2.75 -20.10 6.62
CA PRO A 339 3.26 -21.47 6.80
C PRO A 339 2.35 -22.41 7.61
N ALA A 340 1.19 -21.97 8.08
CA ALA A 340 0.22 -22.80 8.83
C ALA A 340 -0.33 -23.97 8.00
N VAL A 341 -0.63 -23.73 6.72
CA VAL A 341 -1.10 -24.75 5.77
C VAL A 341 -0.14 -24.90 4.59
N PRO A 342 0.16 -26.14 4.14
CA PRO A 342 1.00 -26.37 2.96
C PRO A 342 0.48 -25.68 1.69
N VAL A 343 1.40 -25.11 0.92
CA VAL A 343 1.09 -24.47 -0.35
C VAL A 343 0.59 -25.48 -1.38
N ARG A 344 -0.52 -25.16 -2.05
CA ARG A 344 -1.07 -25.96 -3.15
C ARG A 344 -0.73 -25.32 -4.49
N VAL A 345 -0.16 -26.07 -5.42
CA VAL A 345 0.29 -25.56 -6.73
C VAL A 345 -0.87 -25.20 -7.66
N LEU A 346 -1.95 -25.98 -7.64
CA LEU A 346 -3.06 -25.82 -8.58
C LEU A 346 -3.75 -24.44 -8.48
N PRO A 347 -4.17 -23.95 -7.29
CA PRO A 347 -4.75 -22.60 -7.18
C PRO A 347 -3.81 -21.49 -7.67
N LEU A 348 -2.51 -21.61 -7.39
CA LEU A 348 -1.51 -20.64 -7.84
C LEU A 348 -1.42 -20.61 -9.38
N ALA A 349 -1.39 -21.78 -10.02
CA ALA A 349 -1.38 -21.89 -11.46
C ALA A 349 -2.62 -21.27 -12.10
N VAL A 350 -3.81 -21.49 -11.51
CA VAL A 350 -5.07 -20.88 -11.96
C VAL A 350 -5.00 -19.36 -11.88
N LEU A 351 -4.54 -18.79 -10.77
CA LEU A 351 -4.39 -17.33 -10.62
C LEU A 351 -3.41 -16.74 -11.65
N VAL A 352 -2.30 -17.43 -11.94
CA VAL A 352 -1.35 -17.01 -12.98
C VAL A 352 -2.01 -17.01 -14.37
N VAL A 353 -2.80 -18.04 -14.69
CA VAL A 353 -3.55 -18.10 -15.96
C VAL A 353 -4.58 -16.96 -16.05
N VAL A 354 -5.31 -16.69 -14.97
CA VAL A 354 -6.29 -15.59 -14.90
C VAL A 354 -5.59 -14.23 -15.10
N ALA A 355 -4.47 -13.99 -14.42
CA ALA A 355 -3.69 -12.77 -14.59
C ALA A 355 -3.16 -12.64 -16.04
N GLY A 356 -2.65 -13.73 -16.62
CA GLY A 356 -2.19 -13.78 -18.00
C GLY A 356 -3.29 -13.47 -19.02
N ALA A 357 -4.48 -14.03 -18.82
CA ALA A 357 -5.64 -13.77 -19.65
C ALA A 357 -6.08 -12.30 -19.58
N ALA A 358 -6.17 -11.72 -18.37
CA ALA A 358 -6.51 -10.31 -18.18
C ALA A 358 -5.47 -9.38 -18.83
N VAL A 359 -4.17 -9.70 -18.72
CA VAL A 359 -3.09 -8.96 -19.40
C VAL A 359 -3.22 -9.06 -20.92
N ALA A 360 -3.49 -10.26 -21.47
CA ALA A 360 -3.65 -10.45 -22.91
C ALA A 360 -4.83 -9.64 -23.47
N VAL A 361 -5.98 -9.68 -22.79
CA VAL A 361 -7.14 -8.84 -23.14
C VAL A 361 -6.79 -7.35 -23.00
N GLY A 362 -6.05 -6.95 -21.96
CA GLY A 362 -5.58 -5.58 -21.78
C GLY A 362 -4.75 -5.09 -22.98
N PHE A 363 -3.83 -5.90 -23.49
CA PHE A 363 -3.05 -5.58 -24.67
C PHE A 363 -3.88 -5.50 -25.95
N ASP A 364 -4.83 -6.41 -26.17
CA ASP A 364 -5.75 -6.34 -27.31
C ASP A 364 -6.57 -5.04 -27.28
N ARG A 365 -7.10 -4.68 -26.11
CA ARG A 365 -7.86 -3.43 -25.92
C ARG A 365 -7.00 -2.19 -26.15
N LEU A 366 -5.77 -2.17 -25.63
CA LEU A 366 -4.83 -1.06 -25.84
C LEU A 366 -4.46 -0.87 -27.32
N ARG A 367 -4.39 -1.95 -28.09
CA ARG A 367 -4.12 -1.89 -29.54
C ARG A 367 -5.27 -1.24 -30.30
N ARG A 368 -6.51 -1.53 -29.90
CA ARG A 368 -7.73 -1.03 -30.56
C ARG A 368 -8.16 0.36 -30.09
N ARG A 369 -7.76 0.77 -28.89
CA ARG A 369 -8.11 2.07 -28.32
C ARG A 369 -7.14 3.15 -28.77
N ASP A 370 -7.65 4.34 -29.06
CA ASP A 370 -6.82 5.54 -29.23
C ASP A 370 -6.09 5.94 -27.94
N VAL A 371 -4.92 6.54 -28.12
CA VAL A 371 -4.04 7.00 -27.04
C VAL A 371 -3.67 8.44 -27.32
N GLY A 372 -3.97 9.34 -26.38
CA GLY A 372 -3.81 10.78 -26.52
C GLY A 372 -5.02 11.52 -25.94
N THR A 373 -4.91 12.83 -25.73
CA THR A 373 -6.00 13.66 -25.24
C THR A 373 -7.10 13.79 -26.30
N VAL A 374 -8.31 13.38 -25.92
CA VAL A 374 -9.54 14.04 -26.37
C VAL A 374 -9.69 15.31 -25.55
#